data_AF-A0A2V7GUG5-F1
#
_entry.id   AF-A0A2V7GUG5-F1
#
_cell.length_a   1.000
_cell.length_b   1.000
_cell.length_c   1.000
_cell.angle_alpha   90.00
_cell.angle_beta   90.00
_cell.angle_gamma   90.00
#
_symmetry.space_group_name_H-M   'P 1'
#
loop_
_entity.id
_entity.type
_entity.pdbx_description
1 polymer ?
#
loop_
_entity_poly.entity_id
_entity_poly.type
_entity_poly.pdbx_seq_one_letter_code
_entity_poly.pdbx_strand_id
1 'polypeptide(L)'
;MAFAAGRITGSQEGRRWVQYDGREWTQFLPREKQAYVAGFLAGGALADAQAAGAADSTAVHQAVDSLVRSGRLRFPFGHMVYVTQLDEFYWWQNHLPVPLYAALRDIDGSLKGHEQ
;
A
#
# COMPACT_ATOMS: atom_id res chain seq x y z
N MET A 1 -39.01 27.71 14.05
CA MET A 1 -37.70 27.03 14.19
C MET A 1 -37.62 25.95 13.13
N ALA A 2 -37.03 26.25 11.97
CA ALA A 2 -36.91 25.32 10.85
C ALA A 2 -35.47 24.80 10.80
N PHE A 3 -35.29 23.49 10.98
CA PHE A 3 -34.01 22.84 10.73
C PHE A 3 -33.94 22.47 9.25
N ALA A 4 -33.10 23.21 8.50
CA ALA A 4 -32.74 22.83 7.15
C ALA A 4 -31.87 21.56 7.21
N ALA A 5 -32.50 20.40 7.05
CA ALA A 5 -31.81 19.15 6.80
C ALA A 5 -31.18 19.24 5.40
N GLY A 6 -29.92 19.64 5.35
CA GLY A 6 -29.09 19.52 4.16
C GLY A 6 -29.06 18.06 3.74
N ARG A 7 -29.76 17.74 2.65
CA ARG A 7 -29.58 16.49 1.94
C ARG A 7 -28.15 16.46 1.44
N ILE A 8 -27.29 15.69 2.10
CA ILE A 8 -26.04 15.24 1.50
C ILE A 8 -26.46 14.30 0.38
N THR A 9 -26.63 14.85 -0.81
CA THR A 9 -26.81 14.10 -2.05
C THR A 9 -25.55 13.28 -2.26
N GLY A 10 -25.66 11.96 -2.14
CA GLY A 10 -24.60 10.99 -2.35
C GLY A 10 -24.14 10.94 -3.82
N SER A 11 -23.24 11.85 -4.19
CA SER A 11 -22.57 11.86 -5.49
C SER A 11 -21.04 11.92 -5.40
N GLN A 12 -20.47 11.54 -4.25
CA GLN A 12 -19.05 11.23 -4.08
C GLN A 12 -18.90 10.06 -3.09
N GLU A 13 -19.24 8.83 -3.51
CA GLU A 13 -18.38 7.74 -3.05
C GLU A 13 -17.09 7.88 -3.86
N GLY A 14 -16.14 8.67 -3.36
CA GLY A 14 -14.79 8.70 -3.92
C GLY A 14 -14.33 7.24 -4.10
N ARG A 15 -13.73 6.92 -5.26
CA ARG A 15 -13.33 5.54 -5.57
C ARG A 15 -12.57 4.95 -4.37
N ARG A 16 -12.98 3.77 -3.93
CA ARG A 16 -12.36 3.10 -2.78
C ARG A 16 -10.90 2.84 -3.09
N TRP A 17 -10.02 2.96 -2.10
CA TRP A 17 -8.58 2.77 -2.31
C TRP A 17 -8.21 1.43 -2.95
N VAL A 18 -9.01 0.39 -2.69
CA VAL A 18 -8.85 -0.95 -3.30
C VAL A 18 -9.05 -0.96 -4.83
N GLN A 19 -9.67 0.08 -5.37
CA GLN A 19 -9.94 0.23 -6.81
C GLN A 19 -8.96 1.21 -7.48
N TYR A 20 -8.01 1.79 -6.75
CA TYR A 20 -7.00 2.63 -7.37
C TYR A 20 -6.12 1.78 -8.26
N ASP A 21 -5.89 2.27 -9.48
CA ASP A 21 -5.08 1.62 -10.50
C ASP A 21 -4.06 2.62 -11.09
N GLY A 22 -3.44 2.30 -12.22
CA GLY A 22 -2.45 3.16 -12.86
C GLY A 22 -2.97 4.55 -13.25
N ARG A 23 -4.28 4.68 -13.49
CA ARG A 23 -4.92 5.96 -13.82
C ARG A 23 -4.92 6.90 -12.62
N GLU A 24 -5.15 6.38 -11.43
CA GLU A 24 -5.04 7.17 -10.20
C GLU A 24 -3.58 7.44 -9.86
N TRP A 25 -2.71 6.44 -10.01
CA TRP A 25 -1.29 6.58 -9.73
C TRP A 25 -0.63 7.71 -10.52
N THR A 26 -0.97 7.83 -11.80
CA THR A 26 -0.46 8.92 -12.67
C THR A 26 -0.95 10.30 -12.28
N GLN A 27 -2.06 10.40 -11.55
CA GLN A 27 -2.63 11.65 -11.06
C GLN A 27 -2.17 12.00 -9.65
N PHE A 28 -1.68 11.02 -8.87
CA PHE A 28 -1.20 11.24 -7.52
C PHE A 28 0.00 12.18 -7.50
N LEU A 29 -0.06 13.14 -6.58
CA LEU A 29 1.09 13.95 -6.19
C LEU A 29 2.17 13.06 -5.56
N PRO A 30 3.46 13.45 -5.62
CA PRO A 30 4.55 12.66 -5.05
C PRO A 30 4.32 12.25 -3.58
N ARG A 31 3.73 13.15 -2.77
CA ARG A 31 3.41 12.85 -1.36
C ARG A 31 2.29 11.82 -1.20
N GLU A 32 1.32 11.80 -2.11
CA GLU A 32 0.21 10.84 -2.09
C GLU A 32 0.70 9.44 -2.47
N LYS A 33 1.58 9.35 -3.47
CA LYS A 33 2.28 8.11 -3.83
C LYS A 33 3.03 7.52 -2.63
N GLN A 34 3.83 8.36 -1.97
CA GLN A 34 4.58 7.95 -0.77
C GLN A 34 3.65 7.50 0.36
N ALA A 35 2.58 8.24 0.63
CA ALA A 35 1.62 7.92 1.68
C ALA A 35 0.89 6.59 1.42
N TYR A 36 0.45 6.37 0.17
CA TYR A 36 -0.20 5.12 -0.22
C TYR A 36 0.73 3.93 0.01
N VAL A 37 1.97 4.01 -0.48
CA VAL A 37 2.95 2.93 -0.35
C VAL A 37 3.36 2.72 1.11
N ALA A 38 3.63 3.78 1.87
CA ALA A 38 3.95 3.67 3.29
C ALA A 38 2.82 3.00 4.08
N GLY A 39 1.56 3.34 3.80
CA GLY A 39 0.39 2.71 4.40
C GLY A 39 0.27 1.23 4.05
N PHE A 40 0.50 0.86 2.80
CA PHE A 40 0.50 -0.53 2.36
C PHE A 40 1.59 -1.36 3.08
N LEU A 41 2.81 -0.83 3.17
CA LEU A 41 3.92 -1.49 3.85
C LEU A 41 3.67 -1.65 5.35
N ALA A 42 3.14 -0.61 6.00
CA ALA A 42 2.75 -0.67 7.42
C ALA A 42 1.66 -1.73 7.65
N GLY A 43 0.66 -1.81 6.78
CA GLY A 43 -0.37 -2.86 6.82
C GLY A 43 0.21 -4.27 6.62
N GLY A 44 1.18 -4.42 5.72
CA GLY A 44 1.91 -5.67 5.52
C GLY A 44 2.69 -6.10 6.77
N ALA A 45 3.46 -5.19 7.36
CA ALA A 45 4.22 -5.44 8.59
C ALA A 45 3.30 -5.80 9.77
N LEU A 46 2.15 -5.12 9.89
CA LEU A 46 1.14 -5.46 10.90
C LEU A 46 0.56 -6.86 10.69
N ALA A 47 0.23 -7.22 9.45
CA ALA A 47 -0.27 -8.55 9.13
C ALA A 47 0.76 -9.65 9.42
N ASP A 48 2.04 -9.40 9.14
CA ASP A 48 3.13 -10.34 9.47
C ASP A 48 3.32 -10.46 10.99
N ALA A 49 3.24 -9.36 11.74
CA ALA A 49 3.29 -9.37 13.20
C ALA A 49 2.12 -10.16 13.82
N GLN A 50 0.90 -9.97 13.31
CA GLN A 50 -0.28 -10.72 13.73
C GLN A 50 -0.13 -12.22 13.42
N ALA A 51 0.41 -12.57 12.25
CA ALA A 51 0.71 -13.95 11.91
C ALA A 51 1.78 -14.58 12.82
N ALA A 52 2.67 -13.76 13.38
CA ALA A 52 3.64 -14.17 14.41
C ALA A 52 3.06 -14.24 15.84
N GLY A 53 1.76 -13.97 16.02
CA GLY A 53 1.05 -14.09 17.30
C GLY A 53 0.97 -12.80 18.11
N ALA A 54 1.29 -11.63 17.54
CA ALA A 54 1.17 -10.36 18.25
C ALA A 54 -0.31 -10.01 18.54
N ALA A 55 -0.66 -9.90 19.82
CA ALA A 55 -2.03 -9.66 20.30
C ALA A 55 -2.29 -8.20 20.74
N ASP A 56 -1.24 -7.44 21.03
CA ASP A 56 -1.32 -6.04 21.48
C ASP A 56 -0.24 -5.18 20.82
N SER A 57 -0.28 -3.87 21.07
CA SER A 57 0.65 -2.91 20.46
C SER A 57 2.12 -3.14 20.83
N THR A 58 2.40 -3.64 22.05
CA THR A 58 3.77 -3.94 22.48
C THR A 58 4.30 -5.18 21.75
N ALA A 59 3.48 -6.22 21.64
CA ALA A 59 3.81 -7.42 20.89
C ALA A 59 3.98 -7.13 19.39
N VAL A 60 3.17 -6.24 18.81
CA VAL A 60 3.33 -5.80 17.41
C VAL A 60 4.69 -5.14 17.21
N HIS A 61 5.06 -4.19 18.07
CA HIS A 61 6.35 -3.52 17.97
C HIS A 61 7.53 -4.50 18.04
N GLN A 62 7.53 -5.42 19.01
CA GLN A 62 8.56 -6.44 19.17
C GLN A 62 8.64 -7.39 17.97
N ALA A 63 7.48 -7.82 17.44
CA ALA A 63 7.41 -8.71 16.29
C ALA A 63 7.94 -8.02 15.02
N VAL A 64 7.53 -6.78 14.74
CA VAL A 64 8.04 -6.01 13.59
C VAL A 64 9.55 -5.81 13.69
N ASP A 65 10.06 -5.40 14.85
CA ASP A 65 11.51 -5.22 15.07
C ASP A 65 12.30 -6.52 14.87
N SER A 66 11.72 -7.66 15.25
CA SER A 66 12.31 -8.99 15.01
C SER A 66 12.28 -9.36 13.52
N LEU A 67 11.18 -9.09 12.82
CA LEU A 67 11.03 -9.36 11.39
C LEU A 67 12.00 -8.52 10.55
N VAL A 68 12.19 -7.25 10.91
CA VAL A 68 13.18 -6.35 10.29
C VAL A 68 14.59 -6.92 10.47
N ARG A 69 15.00 -7.23 11.71
CA ARG A 69 16.36 -7.74 12.00
C ARG A 69 16.64 -9.10 11.37
N SER A 70 15.63 -9.94 11.23
CA SER A 70 15.76 -11.27 10.62
C SER A 70 15.62 -11.26 9.09
N GLY A 71 15.31 -10.11 8.48
CA GLY A 71 15.06 -10.02 7.04
C GLY A 71 13.82 -10.79 6.58
N ARG A 72 12.84 -10.99 7.47
CA ARG A 72 11.65 -11.82 7.24
C ARG A 72 10.38 -11.05 6.96
N LEU A 73 10.46 -9.73 6.79
CA LEU A 73 9.31 -8.94 6.36
C LEU A 73 8.84 -9.39 4.98
N ARG A 74 7.52 -9.48 4.79
CA ARG A 74 6.95 -9.72 3.48
C ARG A 74 7.33 -8.65 2.49
N PHE A 75 7.45 -7.39 2.91
CA PHE A 75 7.91 -6.30 2.04
C PHE A 75 9.17 -5.71 2.66
N PRO A 76 10.37 -6.20 2.28
CA PRO A 76 11.61 -5.86 2.97
C PRO A 76 12.23 -4.53 2.54
N PHE A 77 11.82 -3.98 1.39
CA PHE A 77 12.42 -2.78 0.81
C PHE A 77 11.79 -1.48 1.32
N GLY A 78 12.53 -0.37 1.20
CA GLY A 78 12.02 0.96 1.57
C GLY A 78 10.90 1.43 0.62
N HIS A 79 9.97 2.24 1.14
CA HIS A 79 8.82 2.74 0.37
C HIS A 79 9.20 3.41 -0.96
N MET A 80 10.31 4.13 -1.03
CA MET A 80 10.76 4.76 -2.28
C MET A 80 11.13 3.77 -3.38
N VAL A 81 11.61 2.55 -3.03
CA VAL A 81 11.87 1.50 -4.01
C VAL A 81 10.55 1.09 -4.67
N TYR A 82 9.52 0.82 -3.87
CA TYR A 82 8.20 0.46 -4.38
C TYR A 82 7.52 1.60 -5.14
N VAL A 83 7.68 2.87 -4.74
CA VAL A 83 7.17 4.02 -5.49
C VAL A 83 7.79 4.05 -6.90
N THR A 84 9.12 3.99 -6.99
CA THR A 84 9.83 3.99 -8.28
C THR A 84 9.41 2.80 -9.15
N GLN A 85 9.25 1.62 -8.55
CA GLN A 85 8.83 0.43 -9.28
C GLN A 85 7.37 0.52 -9.75
N LEU A 86 6.48 1.18 -9.01
CA LEU A 86 5.12 1.45 -9.50
C LEU A 86 5.13 2.46 -10.66
N ASP A 87 5.99 3.49 -10.61
CA ASP A 87 6.18 4.42 -11.73
C ASP A 87 6.63 3.68 -13.00
N GLU A 88 7.58 2.75 -12.86
CA GLU A 88 8.06 1.90 -13.97
C GLU A 88 6.97 0.91 -14.43
N PHE A 89 6.26 0.28 -13.51
CA PHE A 89 5.20 -0.67 -13.81
C PHE A 89 4.08 -0.04 -14.63
N TYR A 90 3.62 1.16 -14.26
CA TYR A 90 2.54 1.87 -14.96
C TYR A 90 3.00 2.73 -16.14
N TRP A 91 4.30 2.79 -16.42
CA TRP A 91 4.81 3.37 -17.66
C TRP A 91 4.21 2.67 -18.89
N TRP A 92 3.94 1.36 -18.78
CA TRP A 92 3.32 0.57 -19.84
C TRP A 92 1.78 0.61 -19.75
N GLN A 93 1.12 1.10 -20.82
CA GLN A 93 -0.34 1.36 -20.81
C GLN A 93 -1.20 0.11 -20.58
N ASN A 94 -0.70 -1.09 -20.94
CA ASN A 94 -1.37 -2.36 -20.70
C ASN A 94 -1.51 -2.67 -19.19
N HIS A 95 -0.71 -2.05 -18.33
CA HIS A 95 -0.76 -2.26 -16.89
C HIS A 95 -1.74 -1.33 -16.17
N LEU A 96 -2.25 -0.28 -16.82
CA LEU A 96 -3.15 0.70 -16.20
C LEU A 96 -4.34 0.09 -15.45
N PRO A 97 -5.00 -0.98 -15.92
CA PRO A 97 -6.14 -1.57 -15.21
C PRO A 97 -5.78 -2.38 -13.96
N VAL A 98 -4.50 -2.63 -13.70
CA VAL A 98 -4.06 -3.44 -12.55
C VAL A 98 -4.17 -2.61 -11.27
N PRO A 99 -4.88 -3.07 -10.21
CA PRO A 99 -4.97 -2.34 -8.96
C PRO A 99 -3.62 -2.18 -8.25
N LEU A 100 -3.42 -1.05 -7.57
CA LEU A 100 -2.13 -0.70 -6.94
C LEU A 100 -1.63 -1.76 -5.94
N TYR A 101 -2.53 -2.31 -5.12
CA TYR A 101 -2.15 -3.33 -4.13
C TYR A 101 -1.69 -4.64 -4.80
N ALA A 102 -2.25 -4.95 -5.98
CA ALA A 102 -1.88 -6.13 -6.75
C ALA A 102 -0.52 -5.91 -7.43
N ALA A 103 -0.34 -4.76 -8.08
CA ALA A 103 0.94 -4.37 -8.67
C ALA A 103 2.08 -4.38 -7.64
N LEU A 104 1.86 -3.85 -6.43
CA LEU A 104 2.86 -3.88 -5.35
C LEU A 104 3.26 -5.31 -4.94
N ARG A 105 2.32 -6.25 -4.96
CA ARG A 105 2.58 -7.66 -4.66
C ARG A 105 3.41 -8.32 -5.77
N ASP A 106 3.10 -8.01 -7.03
CA ASP A 106 3.84 -8.54 -8.18
C ASP A 106 5.26 -7.96 -8.21
N ILE A 107 5.41 -6.64 -8.01
CA ILE A 107 6.69 -5.94 -7.89
C ILE A 107 7.54 -6.54 -6.77
N ASP A 108 6.97 -6.80 -5.59
CA ASP A 108 7.70 -7.43 -4.48
C ASP A 108 8.28 -8.80 -4.86
N GLY A 109 7.48 -9.61 -5.59
CA GLY A 109 7.93 -10.88 -6.12
C GLY A 109 9.09 -10.73 -7.11
N SER A 110 8.99 -9.76 -8.03
CA SER A 110 10.06 -9.44 -8.99
C SER A 110 11.33 -8.97 -8.29
N LEU A 111 11.25 -8.02 -7.35
CA LEU A 111 12.43 -7.49 -6.65
C LEU A 111 13.22 -8.59 -5.94
N LYS A 112 12.54 -9.52 -5.25
CA LYS A 112 13.18 -10.65 -4.57
C LYS A 112 13.75 -11.69 -5.52
N GLY A 113 13.22 -11.79 -6.73
CA GLY A 113 13.74 -12.68 -7.77
C GLY A 113 15.05 -12.20 -8.39
N HIS A 114 15.34 -10.90 -8.32
CA HIS A 114 16.55 -10.28 -8.88
C HIS A 114 17.75 -10.29 -7.91
N GLU A 115 17.54 -10.67 -6.64
CA GLU A 115 18.59 -10.78 -5.61
C GLU A 115 19.19 -12.19 -5.48
N GLN A 116 18.81 -13.14 -6.36
CA GLN A 116 19.36 -14.51 -6.43
C GLN A 116 20.30 -14.68 -7.61
#